data_AF-A0A8S2NY87-F1
#
_entry.id   AF-A0A8S2NY87-F1
#
_cell.length_a   1.000
_cell.length_b   1.000
_cell.length_c   1.000
_cell.angle_alpha   90.00
_cell.angle_beta   90.00
_cell.angle_gamma   90.00
#
_symmetry.space_group_name_H-M   'P 1'
#
loop_
_entity.id
_entity.type
_entity.pdbx_description
1 polymer ?
#
loop_
_entity_poly.entity_id
_entity_poly.type
_entity_poly.pdbx_seq_one_letter_code
_entity_poly.pdbx_strand_id
1 'polypeptide(L)'
;MHTCTPNDDLRQRALLYTLLQWTQLARKNKIRYWIAHETLNGYVQWHGLSPHALDLDILVMAQDTSHLVELRPLHFSSDYELKVHPQWHIVGKRKGSYFNAEGTDFVEPNARFINRKDHVYINIWPMHDYHPNQTKTENLTKEMFNEYDENYKWKSSPKEWTFPLKPCRFSGINVYCPAEPEKLITNISSIICINGSWQKFHERITTKKIITNENSKIAKQTTTA
;
A
#
# COMPACT_ATOMS: atom_id res chain seq x y z
N MET A 1 -7.94 2.37 21.85
CA MET A 1 -7.89 1.02 21.25
C MET A 1 -9.21 0.79 20.54
N HIS A 2 -9.19 0.46 19.26
CA HIS A 2 -10.41 0.19 18.50
C HIS A 2 -10.96 -1.19 18.87
N THR A 3 -12.28 -1.26 19.05
CA THR A 3 -13.02 -2.52 19.24
C THR A 3 -13.15 -3.19 17.87
N CYS A 4 -12.87 -4.49 17.78
CA CYS A 4 -13.21 -5.25 16.58
C CYS A 4 -14.72 -5.48 16.59
N THR A 5 -15.39 -5.25 15.47
CA THR A 5 -16.84 -5.35 15.38
C THR A 5 -17.25 -6.19 14.17
N PRO A 6 -18.46 -6.77 14.15
CA PRO A 6 -18.99 -7.44 12.96
C PRO A 6 -19.00 -6.55 11.69
N ASN A 7 -18.96 -5.22 11.84
CA ASN A 7 -18.87 -4.29 10.73
C ASN A 7 -17.48 -4.30 10.06
N ASP A 8 -16.45 -4.85 10.69
CA ASP A 8 -15.12 -4.98 10.10
C ASP A 8 -15.15 -5.86 8.85
N ASP A 9 -15.92 -6.95 8.85
CA ASP A 9 -16.05 -7.86 7.68
C ASP A 9 -16.77 -7.19 6.51
N LEU A 10 -17.74 -6.32 6.78
CA LEU A 10 -18.44 -5.56 5.75
C LEU A 10 -17.52 -4.49 5.15
N ARG A 11 -16.79 -3.76 6.01
CA ARG A 11 -15.79 -2.78 5.58
C ARG A 11 -14.68 -3.43 4.75
N GLN A 12 -14.11 -4.54 5.21
CA GLN A 12 -13.06 -5.27 4.49
C GLN A 12 -13.54 -5.74 3.12
N ARG A 13 -14.77 -6.29 3.02
CA ARG A 13 -15.35 -6.64 1.71
C ARG A 13 -15.48 -5.42 0.81
N ALA A 14 -15.99 -4.30 1.32
CA ALA A 14 -16.10 -3.07 0.55
C ALA A 14 -14.73 -2.56 0.06
N LEU A 15 -13.70 -2.61 0.90
CA LEU A 15 -12.32 -2.25 0.52
C LEU A 15 -11.79 -3.15 -0.61
N LEU A 16 -11.97 -4.47 -0.50
CA LEU A 16 -11.54 -5.42 -1.53
C LEU A 16 -12.29 -5.22 -2.86
N TYR A 17 -13.60 -4.97 -2.83
CA TYR A 17 -14.34 -4.63 -4.05
C TYR A 17 -13.87 -3.30 -4.65
N THR A 18 -13.58 -2.31 -3.81
CA THR A 18 -13.05 -1.01 -4.24
C THR A 18 -11.68 -1.18 -4.91
N LEU A 19 -10.80 -2.01 -4.34
CA LEU A 19 -9.50 -2.36 -4.94
C LEU A 19 -9.68 -3.05 -6.29
N LEU A 20 -10.59 -4.02 -6.38
CA LEU A 20 -10.87 -4.71 -7.63
C LEU A 20 -11.30 -3.73 -8.73
N GLN A 21 -12.19 -2.78 -8.41
CA GLN A 21 -12.67 -1.78 -9.37
C GLN A 21 -11.56 -0.80 -9.75
N TRP A 22 -10.72 -0.38 -8.80
CA TRP A 22 -9.51 0.38 -9.11
C TRP A 22 -8.59 -0.38 -10.08
N THR A 23 -8.33 -1.68 -9.85
CA THR A 23 -7.45 -2.45 -10.74
C THR A 23 -7.96 -2.49 -12.18
N GLN A 24 -9.29 -2.55 -12.36
CA GLN A 24 -9.91 -2.52 -13.67
C GLN A 24 -9.77 -1.15 -14.34
N LEU A 25 -10.01 -0.06 -13.60
CA LEU A 25 -9.83 1.30 -14.07
C LEU A 25 -8.36 1.56 -14.45
N ALA A 26 -7.43 1.21 -13.58
CA ALA A 26 -6.00 1.39 -13.78
C ALA A 26 -5.52 0.62 -15.01
N ARG A 27 -5.94 -0.65 -15.17
CA ARG A 27 -5.60 -1.46 -16.35
C ARG A 27 -6.17 -0.86 -17.64
N LYS A 28 -7.45 -0.45 -17.63
CA LYS A 28 -8.11 0.14 -18.80
C LYS A 28 -7.41 1.42 -19.27
N ASN A 29 -6.95 2.24 -18.34
CA ASN A 29 -6.30 3.51 -18.61
C ASN A 29 -4.76 3.46 -18.51
N LYS A 30 -4.16 2.27 -18.46
CA LYS A 30 -2.70 2.07 -18.40
C LYS A 30 -2.02 2.87 -17.26
N ILE A 31 -2.69 3.04 -16.13
CA ILE A 31 -2.13 3.69 -14.94
C ILE A 31 -1.17 2.70 -14.27
N ARG A 32 0.09 3.10 -14.13
CA ARG A 32 1.08 2.35 -13.36
C ARG A 32 0.93 2.72 -11.88
N TYR A 33 0.68 1.73 -11.05
CA TYR A 33 0.55 1.90 -9.60
C TYR A 33 1.14 0.68 -8.89
N TRP A 34 1.32 0.77 -7.58
CA TRP A 34 1.60 -0.38 -6.73
C TRP A 34 1.03 -0.16 -5.32
N ILE A 35 0.77 -1.25 -4.59
CA ILE A 35 0.31 -1.16 -3.21
C ILE A 35 1.40 -0.60 -2.28
N ALA A 36 0.98 0.17 -1.28
CA ALA A 36 1.88 0.97 -0.43
C ALA A 36 1.43 1.01 1.03
N HIS A 37 2.25 1.62 1.90
CA HIS A 37 1.94 1.88 3.32
C HIS A 37 1.32 0.66 4.04
N GLU A 38 0.20 0.86 4.74
CA GLU A 38 -0.47 -0.20 5.51
C GLU A 38 -1.06 -1.30 4.61
N THR A 39 -1.36 -0.99 3.35
CA THR A 39 -1.77 -2.01 2.37
C THR A 39 -0.59 -2.92 2.01
N LEU A 40 0.62 -2.37 1.83
CA LEU A 40 1.83 -3.14 1.61
C LEU A 40 2.22 -3.94 2.86
N ASN A 41 2.06 -3.38 4.07
CA ASN A 41 2.26 -4.10 5.32
C ASN A 41 1.35 -5.33 5.40
N GLY A 42 0.05 -5.18 5.10
CA GLY A 42 -0.89 -6.30 5.04
C GLY A 42 -0.48 -7.36 4.03
N TYR A 43 0.03 -6.95 2.86
CA TYR A 43 0.55 -7.88 1.86
C TYR A 43 1.74 -8.69 2.39
N VAL A 44 2.72 -8.04 3.02
CA VAL A 44 3.92 -8.74 3.50
C VAL A 44 3.61 -9.65 4.68
N GLN A 45 2.67 -9.26 5.54
CA GLN A 45 2.29 -10.09 6.70
C GLN A 45 1.39 -11.26 6.31
N TRP A 46 0.38 -11.01 5.48
CA TRP A 46 -0.77 -11.91 5.32
C TRP A 46 -1.13 -12.19 3.86
N HIS A 47 -0.35 -11.68 2.91
CA HIS A 47 -0.68 -11.69 1.48
C HIS A 47 -2.08 -11.12 1.19
N GLY A 48 -2.51 -10.15 2.00
CA GLY A 48 -3.87 -9.65 1.95
C GLY A 48 -4.14 -8.44 2.82
N LEU A 49 -5.42 -8.12 2.95
CA LEU A 49 -5.89 -6.94 3.66
C LEU A 49 -5.65 -7.08 5.15
N SER A 50 -5.24 -5.98 5.77
CA SER A 50 -5.19 -5.94 7.21
C SER A 50 -6.60 -5.98 7.82
N PRO A 51 -6.89 -6.84 8.83
CA PRO A 51 -8.22 -6.93 9.43
C PRO A 51 -8.74 -5.60 10.03
N HIS A 52 -7.83 -4.70 10.40
CA HIS A 52 -8.16 -3.37 10.93
C HIS A 52 -7.99 -2.25 9.90
N ALA A 53 -7.74 -2.57 8.63
CA ALA A 53 -7.66 -1.57 7.57
C ALA A 53 -8.96 -0.75 7.50
N LEU A 54 -8.81 0.57 7.45
CA LEU A 54 -9.92 1.51 7.30
C LEU A 54 -10.04 2.02 5.86
N ASP A 55 -8.92 2.07 5.17
CA ASP A 55 -8.73 2.44 3.77
C ASP A 55 -7.67 1.53 3.13
N LEU A 56 -7.31 1.84 1.90
CA LEU A 56 -6.19 1.23 1.17
C LEU A 56 -5.26 2.33 0.69
N ASP A 57 -4.00 2.00 0.48
CA ASP A 57 -2.98 2.91 -0.01
C ASP A 57 -2.28 2.31 -1.22
N ILE A 58 -2.16 3.13 -2.25
CA ILE A 58 -1.34 2.84 -3.43
C ILE A 58 -0.46 4.06 -3.72
N LEU A 59 0.61 3.81 -4.46
CA LEU A 59 1.45 4.84 -5.03
C LEU A 59 1.30 4.87 -6.54
N VAL A 60 1.36 6.07 -7.09
CA VAL A 60 1.57 6.36 -8.52
C VAL A 60 2.77 7.28 -8.65
N MET A 61 3.45 7.27 -9.79
CA MET A 61 4.47 8.28 -10.03
C MET A 61 3.81 9.67 -10.03
N ALA A 62 4.42 10.65 -9.37
CA ALA A 62 3.85 11.98 -9.19
C ALA A 62 3.49 12.64 -10.53
N GLN A 63 4.33 12.48 -11.55
CA GLN A 63 4.10 12.97 -12.92
C GLN A 63 2.84 12.37 -13.57
N ASP A 64 2.44 11.16 -13.19
CA ASP A 64 1.28 10.46 -13.73
C ASP A 64 -0.04 10.95 -13.08
N THR A 65 0.03 11.82 -12.06
CA THR A 65 -1.17 12.41 -11.43
C THR A 65 -1.99 13.24 -12.44
N SER A 66 -1.33 13.86 -13.42
CA SER A 66 -2.00 14.59 -14.50
C SER A 66 -3.01 13.71 -15.27
N HIS A 67 -2.68 12.44 -15.49
CA HIS A 67 -3.58 11.49 -16.12
C HIS A 67 -4.82 11.21 -15.24
N LEU A 68 -4.68 11.18 -13.91
CA LEU A 68 -5.83 11.06 -13.00
C LEU A 68 -6.77 12.27 -13.11
N VAL A 69 -6.22 13.47 -13.33
CA VAL A 69 -7.02 14.70 -13.55
C VAL A 69 -7.85 14.57 -14.83
N GLU A 70 -7.28 14.02 -15.89
CA GLU A 70 -7.98 13.79 -17.17
C GLU A 70 -9.09 12.75 -17.06
N LEU A 71 -8.92 11.75 -16.19
CA LEU A 71 -9.91 10.70 -15.96
C LEU A 71 -11.06 11.14 -15.06
N ARG A 72 -10.83 12.09 -14.15
CA ARG A 72 -11.83 12.62 -13.21
C ARG A 72 -13.19 12.99 -13.87
N PRO A 73 -13.27 13.74 -14.99
CA PRO A 73 -14.55 14.11 -15.60
C PRO A 73 -15.23 12.96 -16.36
N LEU A 74 -14.51 11.87 -16.65
CA LEU A 74 -15.07 10.73 -17.34
C LEU A 74 -15.96 9.99 -16.36
N HIS A 75 -17.28 10.07 -16.54
CA HIS A 75 -18.25 9.34 -15.72
C HIS A 75 -18.13 7.83 -15.98
N PHE A 76 -17.12 7.19 -15.38
CA PHE A 76 -16.80 5.78 -15.60
C PHE A 76 -17.66 4.84 -14.75
N SER A 77 -18.33 5.36 -13.72
CA SER A 77 -19.21 4.58 -12.83
C SER A 77 -20.19 5.48 -12.08
N SER A 78 -21.37 4.93 -11.74
CA SER A 78 -22.30 5.50 -10.76
C SER A 78 -21.89 5.24 -9.32
N ASP A 79 -21.10 4.20 -9.08
CA ASP A 79 -20.82 3.67 -7.73
C ASP A 79 -19.46 4.13 -7.21
N TYR A 80 -18.57 4.53 -8.13
CA TYR A 80 -17.21 4.93 -7.83
C TYR A 80 -16.91 6.34 -8.30
N GLU A 81 -16.02 7.01 -7.57
CA GLU A 81 -15.56 8.36 -7.85
C GLU A 81 -14.05 8.42 -7.79
N LEU A 82 -13.44 9.10 -8.75
CA LEU A 82 -12.04 9.51 -8.66
C LEU A 82 -12.01 10.99 -8.28
N LYS A 83 -11.56 11.30 -7.06
CA LYS A 83 -11.31 12.69 -6.63
C LYS A 83 -9.82 12.97 -6.68
N VAL A 84 -9.43 14.05 -7.33
CA VAL A 84 -8.04 14.52 -7.38
C VAL A 84 -7.94 15.83 -6.62
N HIS A 85 -7.00 15.93 -5.70
CA HIS A 85 -6.81 17.11 -4.86
C HIS A 85 -6.46 18.32 -5.72
N PRO A 86 -7.11 19.49 -5.58
CA PRO A 86 -6.84 20.66 -6.43
C PRO A 86 -5.38 21.14 -6.40
N GLN A 87 -4.68 20.88 -5.29
CA GLN A 87 -3.27 21.25 -5.08
C GLN A 87 -2.28 20.10 -5.32
N TRP A 88 -2.66 19.05 -6.05
CA TRP A 88 -1.81 17.86 -6.30
C TRP A 88 -0.40 18.16 -6.85
N HIS A 89 -0.22 19.31 -7.50
CA HIS A 89 1.05 19.75 -8.09
C HIS A 89 2.01 20.39 -7.07
N ILE A 90 1.54 20.67 -5.85
CA ILE A 90 2.33 21.31 -4.80
C ILE A 90 3.10 20.24 -4.03
N VAL A 91 4.41 20.17 -4.24
CA VAL A 91 5.31 19.28 -3.50
C VAL A 91 5.87 20.00 -2.28
N GLY A 92 6.06 19.31 -1.16
CA GLY A 92 6.83 19.86 -0.04
C GLY A 92 6.03 20.61 1.03
N LYS A 93 4.76 20.96 0.80
CA LYS A 93 3.99 21.79 1.75
C LYS A 93 3.29 20.96 2.82
N ARG A 94 3.74 21.11 4.08
CA ARG A 94 3.04 20.63 5.30
C ARG A 94 1.61 21.17 5.51
N LYS A 95 1.10 22.04 4.62
CA LYS A 95 -0.18 22.73 4.74
C LYS A 95 -0.87 22.82 3.38
N GLY A 96 -1.24 21.68 2.79
CA GLY A 96 -2.34 21.71 1.84
C GLY A 96 -3.61 22.21 2.54
N SER A 97 -4.55 22.76 1.79
CA SER A 97 -5.82 23.25 2.31
C SER A 97 -6.91 22.23 2.07
N TYR A 98 -7.89 22.15 2.99
CA TYR A 98 -9.14 21.46 2.69
C TYR A 98 -9.93 22.26 1.65
N PHE A 99 -10.52 21.57 0.68
CA PHE A 99 -11.41 22.17 -0.33
C PHE A 99 -12.81 21.56 -0.19
N ASN A 100 -13.40 21.67 1.01
CA ASN A 100 -14.70 21.07 1.32
C ASN A 100 -15.83 21.51 0.38
N ALA A 101 -15.80 22.77 -0.06
CA ALA A 101 -16.76 23.32 -1.03
C ALA A 101 -16.68 22.62 -2.40
N GLU A 102 -15.52 22.04 -2.74
CA GLU A 102 -15.26 21.28 -3.96
C GLU A 102 -15.34 19.76 -3.70
N GLY A 103 -15.85 19.36 -2.53
CA GLY A 103 -15.98 17.96 -2.13
C GLY A 103 -14.67 17.25 -1.82
N THR A 104 -13.57 17.99 -1.63
CA THR A 104 -12.27 17.44 -1.24
C THR A 104 -12.04 17.68 0.25
N ASP A 105 -12.30 16.64 1.03
CA ASP A 105 -12.24 16.59 2.49
C ASP A 105 -10.91 16.04 3.03
N PHE A 106 -9.88 16.04 2.18
CA PHE A 106 -8.54 15.58 2.50
C PHE A 106 -7.52 16.61 2.03
N VAL A 107 -6.36 16.61 2.70
CA VAL A 107 -5.22 17.47 2.38
C VAL A 107 -4.16 16.70 1.58
N GLU A 108 -3.98 15.45 1.96
CA GLU A 108 -3.21 14.42 1.30
C GLU A 108 -4.08 13.15 1.36
N PRO A 109 -3.96 12.22 0.41
CA PRO A 109 -2.99 12.13 -0.68
C PRO A 109 -3.33 13.01 -1.91
N ASN A 110 -2.63 12.83 -3.04
CA ASN A 110 -2.94 13.51 -4.32
C ASN A 110 -4.33 13.17 -4.88
N ALA A 111 -4.84 11.97 -4.62
CA ALA A 111 -6.16 11.57 -5.09
C ALA A 111 -6.77 10.46 -4.23
N ARG A 112 -8.10 10.31 -4.29
CA ARG A 112 -8.84 9.19 -3.71
C ARG A 112 -9.72 8.53 -4.75
N PHE A 113 -9.71 7.20 -4.76
CA PHE A 113 -10.72 6.40 -5.45
C PHE A 113 -11.75 5.90 -4.44
N ILE A 114 -12.99 6.36 -4.56
CA ILE A 114 -14.00 6.28 -3.49
C ILE A 114 -15.15 5.38 -3.96
N ASN A 115 -15.56 4.44 -3.11
CA ASN A 115 -16.84 3.75 -3.22
C ASN A 115 -17.92 4.63 -2.56
N ARG A 116 -18.86 5.13 -3.36
CA ARG A 116 -19.90 6.06 -2.91
C ARG A 116 -20.88 5.45 -1.92
N LYS A 117 -21.14 4.15 -2.02
CA LYS A 117 -22.14 3.44 -1.21
C LYS A 117 -21.62 3.16 0.20
N ASP A 118 -20.41 2.62 0.29
CA ASP A 118 -19.84 2.14 1.54
C ASP A 118 -18.91 3.18 2.20
N HIS A 119 -18.66 4.31 1.52
CA HIS A 119 -17.77 5.40 1.96
C HIS A 119 -16.34 4.97 2.29
N VAL A 120 -15.89 3.85 1.72
CA VAL A 120 -14.49 3.40 1.77
C VAL A 120 -13.72 3.92 0.55
N TYR A 121 -12.40 4.02 0.67
CA TYR A 121 -11.58 4.61 -0.38
C TYR A 121 -10.17 4.02 -0.44
N ILE A 122 -9.53 4.27 -1.57
CA ILE A 122 -8.09 4.06 -1.80
C ILE A 122 -7.43 5.43 -1.86
N ASN A 123 -6.48 5.67 -0.98
CA ASN A 123 -5.56 6.81 -1.05
C ASN A 123 -4.51 6.57 -2.15
N ILE A 124 -4.33 7.55 -3.01
CA ILE A 124 -3.40 7.49 -4.15
C ILE A 124 -2.27 8.49 -3.91
N TRP A 125 -1.20 8.00 -3.32
CA TRP A 125 -0.04 8.79 -2.91
C TRP A 125 0.91 9.05 -4.08
N PRO A 126 1.55 10.23 -4.15
CA PRO A 126 2.56 10.50 -5.15
C PRO A 126 3.93 9.94 -4.75
N MET A 127 4.58 9.25 -5.69
CA MET A 127 5.99 8.87 -5.63
C MET A 127 6.83 9.82 -6.49
N HIS A 128 7.86 10.43 -5.91
CA HIS A 128 8.76 11.35 -6.59
C HIS A 128 10.11 10.69 -6.89
N ASP A 129 10.65 10.91 -8.09
CA ASP A 129 12.02 10.53 -8.48
C ASP A 129 13.08 11.58 -8.09
N TYR A 130 12.68 12.58 -7.30
CA TYR A 130 13.53 13.60 -6.73
C TYR A 130 13.11 13.90 -5.28
N HIS A 131 14.05 14.37 -4.47
CA HIS A 131 13.76 14.88 -3.14
C HIS A 131 13.80 16.42 -3.18
N PRO A 132 12.78 17.15 -2.70
CA PRO A 132 12.70 18.60 -2.87
C PRO A 132 13.78 19.38 -2.13
N ASN A 133 14.35 18.81 -1.04
CA ASN A 133 15.46 19.43 -0.32
C ASN A 133 16.84 18.95 -0.78
N GLN A 134 16.92 18.05 -1.76
CA GLN A 134 18.21 17.55 -2.24
C GLN A 134 18.83 18.58 -3.18
N THR A 135 20.09 18.93 -2.92
CA THR A 135 20.84 19.83 -3.81
C THR A 135 21.29 19.06 -5.06
N LYS A 136 21.16 19.69 -6.24
CA LYS A 136 21.55 19.08 -7.54
C LYS A 136 23.01 18.59 -7.62
N THR A 137 23.85 19.00 -6.67
CA THR A 137 25.27 18.68 -6.56
C THR A 137 25.59 17.42 -5.78
N GLU A 138 24.61 16.79 -5.11
CA GLU A 138 24.82 15.51 -4.46
C GLU A 138 24.90 14.41 -5.52
N ASN A 139 26.12 13.98 -5.82
CA ASN A 139 26.40 12.78 -6.62
C ASN A 139 25.86 11.55 -5.88
N LEU A 140 24.55 11.31 -5.97
CA LEU A 140 23.98 10.05 -5.54
C LEU A 140 24.47 8.96 -6.49
N THR A 141 25.09 7.94 -5.93
CA THR A 141 25.50 6.73 -6.66
C THR A 141 24.30 5.86 -7.06
N LYS A 142 23.10 6.17 -6.59
CA LYS A 142 21.87 5.43 -6.82
C LYS A 142 20.68 6.35 -7.08
N GLU A 143 19.81 5.96 -7.99
CA GLU A 143 18.51 6.60 -8.20
C GLU A 143 17.59 6.32 -7.00
N MET A 144 16.99 7.36 -6.46
CA MET A 144 16.16 7.28 -5.26
C MET A 144 14.73 7.71 -5.56
N PHE A 145 13.80 7.02 -4.93
CA PHE A 145 12.41 7.38 -4.83
C PHE A 145 12.10 8.03 -3.50
N ASN A 146 11.20 9.00 -3.51
CA ASN A 146 10.89 9.87 -2.38
C ASN A 146 9.38 10.01 -2.24
N GLU A 147 8.89 9.79 -1.02
CA GLU A 147 7.48 9.90 -0.67
C GLU A 147 7.33 10.50 0.73
N TYR A 148 6.12 10.90 1.10
CA TYR A 148 5.78 11.20 2.48
C TYR A 148 5.44 9.93 3.25
N ASP A 149 5.96 9.81 4.46
CA ASP A 149 5.43 8.87 5.44
C ASP A 149 4.13 9.40 6.07
N GLU A 150 3.50 8.56 6.92
CA GLU A 150 2.29 8.91 7.68
C GLU A 150 2.45 10.15 8.60
N ASN A 151 3.69 10.56 8.89
CA ASN A 151 4.03 11.72 9.72
C ASN A 151 4.44 12.93 8.87
N TYR A 152 4.20 12.92 7.56
CA TYR A 152 4.58 13.96 6.61
C TYR A 152 6.09 14.25 6.60
N LYS A 153 6.90 13.22 6.84
CA LYS A 153 8.35 13.25 6.68
C LYS A 153 8.73 12.59 5.37
N TRP A 154 9.71 13.16 4.69
CA TRP A 154 10.26 12.54 3.50
C TRP A 154 10.95 11.22 3.87
N LYS A 155 10.58 10.18 3.14
CA LYS A 155 11.20 8.87 3.16
C LYS A 155 11.79 8.62 1.77
N SER A 156 13.06 8.23 1.75
CA SER A 156 13.77 7.89 0.52
C SER A 156 14.04 6.39 0.46
N SER A 157 13.89 5.79 -0.71
CA SER A 157 14.23 4.38 -0.96
C SER A 157 14.93 4.22 -2.31
N PRO A 158 15.88 3.28 -2.45
CA PRO A 158 16.48 2.97 -3.74
C PRO A 158 15.42 2.52 -4.75
N LYS A 159 15.51 3.02 -5.99
CA LYS A 159 14.56 2.70 -7.06
C LYS A 159 14.47 1.20 -7.33
N GLU A 160 15.57 0.46 -7.17
CA GLU A 160 15.61 -0.99 -7.34
C GLU A 160 14.75 -1.78 -6.35
N TRP A 161 14.38 -1.18 -5.19
CA TRP A 161 13.45 -1.83 -4.27
C TRP A 161 12.01 -1.78 -4.78
N THR A 162 11.68 -0.79 -5.61
CA THR A 162 10.36 -0.63 -6.21
C THR A 162 10.30 -1.26 -7.60
N PHE A 163 11.23 -0.91 -8.50
CA PHE A 163 11.22 -1.37 -9.88
C PHE A 163 12.21 -2.52 -10.14
N PRO A 164 11.85 -3.50 -11.01
CA PRO A 164 10.58 -3.59 -11.74
C PRO A 164 9.42 -4.04 -10.83
N LEU A 165 8.23 -3.46 -11.05
CA LEU A 165 7.02 -3.91 -10.35
C LEU A 165 6.72 -5.35 -10.74
N LYS A 166 6.25 -6.13 -9.78
CA LYS A 166 5.86 -7.53 -9.98
C LYS A 166 4.36 -7.68 -9.80
N PRO A 167 3.66 -8.46 -10.63
CA PRO A 167 2.30 -8.86 -10.33
C PRO A 167 2.30 -9.70 -9.05
N CYS A 168 1.34 -9.43 -8.16
CA CYS A 168 1.18 -10.15 -6.90
C CYS A 168 -0.30 -10.37 -6.58
N ARG A 169 -0.59 -11.38 -5.74
CA ARG A 169 -1.94 -11.69 -5.26
C ARG A 169 -2.14 -11.08 -3.88
N PHE A 170 -3.08 -10.15 -3.77
CA PHE A 170 -3.48 -9.49 -2.52
C PHE A 170 -4.93 -9.84 -2.21
N SER A 171 -5.19 -10.67 -1.19
CA SER A 171 -6.54 -11.18 -0.88
C SER A 171 -7.23 -11.80 -2.11
N GLY A 172 -6.46 -12.50 -2.96
CA GLY A 172 -6.96 -13.06 -4.22
C GLY A 172 -7.09 -12.07 -5.39
N ILE A 173 -6.87 -10.78 -5.20
CA ILE A 173 -6.90 -9.77 -6.27
C ILE A 173 -5.50 -9.63 -6.88
N ASN A 174 -5.41 -9.59 -8.21
CA ASN A 174 -4.15 -9.31 -8.89
C ASN A 174 -3.85 -7.81 -8.83
N VAL A 175 -2.75 -7.44 -8.18
CA VAL A 175 -2.25 -6.06 -8.09
C VAL A 175 -0.77 -6.03 -8.48
N TYR A 176 -0.17 -4.84 -8.46
CA TYR A 176 1.28 -4.67 -8.59
C TYR A 176 1.91 -4.41 -7.24
N CYS A 177 3.02 -5.10 -6.97
CA CYS A 177 3.86 -4.94 -5.80
C CYS A 177 5.23 -4.39 -6.21
N PRO A 178 5.93 -3.71 -5.29
CA PRO A 178 7.36 -3.43 -5.40
C PRO A 178 8.20 -4.69 -5.69
N ALA A 179 9.40 -4.50 -6.24
CA ALA A 179 10.36 -5.57 -6.50
C ALA A 179 10.83 -6.28 -5.22
N GLU A 180 10.98 -5.51 -4.13
CA GLU A 180 11.44 -5.94 -2.81
C GLU A 180 10.54 -5.35 -1.70
N PRO A 181 9.29 -5.83 -1.58
CA PRO A 181 8.28 -5.24 -0.69
C PRO A 181 8.69 -5.24 0.78
N GLU A 182 9.45 -6.24 1.23
CA GLU A 182 9.93 -6.38 2.61
C GLU A 182 10.94 -5.30 3.01
N LYS A 183 11.63 -4.67 2.04
CA LYS A 183 12.59 -3.58 2.31
C LYS A 183 11.91 -2.22 2.48
N LEU A 184 10.67 -2.08 1.99
CA LEU A 184 9.94 -0.82 2.02
C LEU A 184 9.08 -0.65 3.27
N ILE A 185 8.87 -1.72 4.02
CA ILE A 185 8.13 -1.70 5.29
C ILE A 185 9.09 -1.49 6.47
N THR A 186 8.81 -0.51 7.32
CA THR A 186 9.71 -0.13 8.43
C THR A 186 9.23 -0.66 9.78
N ASN A 187 7.95 -1.02 9.92
CA ASN A 187 7.38 -1.53 11.16
C ASN A 187 6.31 -2.60 10.86
N ILE A 188 6.70 -3.87 10.97
CA ILE A 188 5.75 -4.98 10.96
C ILE A 188 5.23 -5.14 12.39
N SER A 189 4.11 -4.49 12.73
CA SER A 189 3.37 -4.86 13.93
C SER A 189 2.19 -5.74 13.55
N SER A 190 2.24 -7.01 13.94
CA SER A 190 1.07 -7.88 13.86
C SER A 190 0.05 -7.39 14.88
N ILE A 191 -1.19 -7.16 14.47
CA ILE A 191 -2.27 -6.77 15.36
C ILE A 191 -3.34 -7.85 15.28
N ILE A 192 -3.72 -8.40 16.43
CA ILE A 192 -4.72 -9.47 16.54
C ILE A 192 -5.91 -9.00 17.37
N CYS A 193 -7.09 -9.51 17.07
CA CYS A 193 -8.27 -9.24 17.87
C CYS A 193 -8.34 -10.23 19.04
N ILE A 194 -8.24 -9.74 20.28
CA ILE A 194 -8.41 -10.55 21.49
C ILE A 194 -9.52 -9.93 22.33
N ASN A 195 -10.54 -10.72 22.65
CA ASN A 195 -11.70 -10.30 23.46
C ASN A 195 -12.36 -9.02 22.92
N GLY A 196 -12.52 -8.93 21.60
CA GLY A 196 -13.16 -7.77 20.94
C GLY A 196 -12.29 -6.52 20.86
N SER A 197 -10.99 -6.58 21.18
CA SER A 197 -10.08 -5.44 21.10
C SER A 197 -8.85 -5.78 20.26
N TRP A 198 -8.44 -4.84 19.39
CA TRP A 198 -7.19 -4.95 18.64
C TRP A 198 -5.98 -4.77 19.55
N GLN A 199 -5.11 -5.78 19.63
CA GLN A 199 -3.89 -5.78 20.42
C GLN A 199 -2.66 -5.95 19.52
N LYS A 200 -1.62 -5.13 19.75
CA LYS A 200 -0.31 -5.32 19.11
C LYS A 200 0.32 -6.61 19.64
N PHE A 201 0.48 -7.58 18.77
CA PHE A 201 1.24 -8.78 19.02
C PHE A 201 2.68 -8.56 18.56
N HIS A 202 3.58 -8.34 19.53
CA HIS A 202 5.00 -8.39 19.27
C HIS A 202 5.41 -9.86 19.26
N GLU A 203 5.46 -10.46 18.08
CA GLU A 203 6.13 -11.74 17.94
C GLU A 203 7.63 -11.48 18.18
N ARG A 204 8.16 -11.91 19.33
CA ARG A 204 9.61 -12.03 19.48
C ARG A 204 10.04 -13.10 18.50
N ILE A 205 10.45 -12.70 17.30
CA ILE A 205 11.20 -13.58 16.39
C ILE A 205 12.52 -13.89 17.11
N THR A 206 12.48 -14.93 17.95
CA THR A 206 13.69 -15.60 18.37
C THR A 206 14.08 -16.47 17.20
N THR A 207 15.19 -16.12 16.55
CA THR A 207 15.90 -16.92 15.56
C THR A 207 16.32 -18.26 16.19
N LYS A 208 15.38 -19.18 16.43
CA LYS A 208 15.67 -20.58 16.68
C LYS A 208 15.49 -21.33 15.37
N LYS A 209 16.62 -21.39 14.65
CA LYS A 209 17.06 -22.50 13.79
C LYS A 209 15.93 -23.33 13.17
N ILE A 210 15.57 -22.98 11.93
CA ILE A 210 15.29 -24.01 10.93
C ILE A 210 16.65 -24.62 10.56
N ILE A 211 17.15 -25.52 11.41
CA ILE A 211 18.15 -26.50 11.00
C ILE A 211 17.37 -27.78 10.75
N THR A 212 17.09 -27.99 9.48
CA THR A 212 17.15 -29.29 8.78
C THR A 212 17.17 -30.53 9.68
N ASN A 213 16.02 -31.20 9.77
CA ASN A 213 15.95 -32.63 10.09
C ASN A 213 15.52 -33.39 8.83
N GLU A 214 16.38 -33.39 7.81
CA GLU A 214 16.25 -34.30 6.65
C GLU A 214 17.38 -35.32 6.53
N ASN A 215 18.35 -35.34 7.45
CA ASN A 215 19.45 -36.30 7.40
C ASN A 215 19.62 -37.06 8.72
N SER A 216 18.67 -37.93 9.07
CA SER A 216 18.97 -39.18 9.80
C SER A 216 17.75 -40.10 9.86
N LYS A 217 17.63 -40.98 8.86
CA LYS A 217 17.17 -42.40 8.98
C LYS A 217 17.05 -43.05 7.60
N ILE A 218 18.12 -42.94 6.80
CA ILE A 218 18.46 -43.94 5.79
C ILE A 218 19.76 -44.57 6.28
N ALA A 219 19.65 -45.58 7.14
CA ALA A 219 20.68 -46.58 7.43
C ALA A 219 20.18 -47.48 8.59
N LYS A 220 19.48 -48.56 8.24
CA LYS A 220 19.53 -49.88 8.91
C LYS A 220 18.52 -50.81 8.24
N GLN A 221 18.88 -51.28 7.04
CA GLN A 221 18.35 -52.50 6.45
C GLN A 221 19.44 -53.11 5.58
N THR A 222 20.37 -53.83 6.21
CA THR A 222 21.15 -54.92 5.57
C THR A 222 21.97 -55.63 6.65
N THR A 223 22.15 -56.95 6.46
CA THR A 223 22.86 -57.95 7.30
C THR A 223 22.04 -58.44 8.51
N THR A 224 21.71 -59.73 8.68
CA THR A 224 22.30 -60.99 8.16
C THR A 224 21.34 -62.16 8.43
N ALA A 225 21.43 -63.16 7.53
CA ALA A 225 21.12 -64.59 7.67
C ALA A 225 19.69 -65.03 8.05
#